data_AF-A0A0X8GN48-F1
#
_entry.id   AF-A0A0X8GN48-F1
#
_cell.length_a   1.000
_cell.length_b   1.000
_cell.length_c   1.000
_cell.angle_alpha   90.00
_cell.angle_beta   90.00
_cell.angle_gamma   90.00
#
_symmetry.space_group_name_H-M   'P 1'
#
loop_
_entity.id
_entity.type
_entity.pdbx_description
1 polymer ?
#
loop_
_entity_poly.entity_id
_entity_poly.type
_entity_poly.pdbx_seq_one_letter_code
_entity_poly.pdbx_strand_id
1 'polypeptide(L)'
;MSRLTALALVALCFLSALLIAINLHQGQKHKAELLQLELNASEQDKAQQAALLEQLYKASSDNDAAQADLRSSIESVNTALLKNKRAMEQLKNESKEVRDWSDTRLPADVIRLRQRPEIASGAAYRDWLSHRDSLPPASEPSQDQRRTESGD
;
A
#
# COMPACT_ATOMS: atom_id res chain seq x y z
N MET A 1 2.79 53.27 -80.91
CA MET A 1 3.54 52.53 -79.86
C MET A 1 3.04 52.79 -78.43
N SER A 2 2.37 53.91 -78.14
CA SER A 2 1.86 54.28 -76.80
C SER A 2 0.72 53.41 -76.23
N ARG A 3 -0.15 52.83 -77.07
CA ARG A 3 -1.28 52.01 -76.60
C ARG A 3 -0.88 50.62 -76.10
N LEU A 4 0.14 50.03 -76.73
CA LEU A 4 0.68 48.72 -76.34
C LEU A 4 1.45 48.82 -75.02
N THR A 5 2.22 49.89 -74.81
CA THR A 5 2.93 50.13 -73.54
C THR A 5 1.96 50.41 -72.39
N ALA A 6 0.86 51.12 -72.64
CA ALA A 6 -0.18 51.35 -71.64
C ALA A 6 -0.90 50.05 -71.25
N LEU A 7 -1.26 49.20 -72.23
CA LEU A 7 -1.87 47.89 -71.97
C LEU A 7 -0.91 46.96 -71.20
N ALA A 8 0.38 46.97 -71.55
CA ALA A 8 1.39 46.16 -70.86
C ALA A 8 1.57 46.59 -69.39
N LEU A 9 1.55 47.89 -69.10
CA LEU A 9 1.64 48.40 -67.73
C LEU A 9 0.41 48.03 -66.89
N VAL A 10 -0.79 48.15 -67.47
CA VAL A 10 -2.03 47.75 -66.80
C VAL A 10 -2.02 46.25 -66.48
N ALA A 11 -1.63 45.41 -67.45
CA ALA A 11 -1.51 43.98 -67.23
C ALA A 11 -0.51 43.63 -66.12
N LEU A 12 0.63 44.33 -66.06
CA LEU A 12 1.64 44.14 -65.02
C LEU A 12 1.13 44.54 -63.63
N CYS A 13 0.35 45.62 -63.52
CA CYS A 13 -0.30 46.03 -62.28
C CYS A 13 -1.36 45.03 -61.81
N PHE A 14 -2.14 44.43 -62.73
CA PHE A 14 -3.08 43.37 -62.38
C PHE A 14 -2.35 42.11 -61.91
N LEU A 15 -1.26 41.74 -62.57
CA LEU A 15 -0.46 40.59 -62.19
C LEU A 15 0.17 40.78 -60.80
N SER A 16 0.70 41.98 -60.50
CA SER A 16 1.27 42.28 -59.19
C SER A 16 0.22 42.29 -58.08
N ALA A 17 -0.95 42.89 -58.32
CA ALA A 17 -2.06 42.86 -57.38
C ALA A 17 -2.54 41.41 -57.10
N LEU A 18 -2.63 40.58 -58.13
CA LEU A 18 -3.00 39.17 -57.99
C LEU A 18 -1.99 38.39 -57.15
N LEU A 19 -0.69 38.59 -57.39
CA LEU A 19 0.37 37.94 -56.61
C LEU A 19 0.34 38.36 -55.14
N ILE A 20 0.08 39.64 -54.84
CA ILE A 20 -0.06 40.12 -53.45
C ILE A 20 -1.29 39.48 -52.78
N ALA A 21 -2.43 39.44 -53.48
CA ALA A 21 -3.65 38.84 -52.96
C ALA A 21 -3.47 37.34 -52.65
N ILE A 22 -2.78 36.60 -53.52
CA ILE A 22 -2.46 35.19 -53.29
C ILE A 22 -1.55 35.05 -52.06
N ASN A 23 -0.47 35.83 -51.96
CA ASN A 23 0.45 35.74 -50.81
C ASN A 23 -0.25 36.09 -49.48
N LEU A 24 -1.12 37.11 -49.45
CA LEU A 24 -1.91 37.44 -48.25
C LEU A 24 -2.86 36.32 -47.87
N HIS A 25 -3.56 35.72 -48.84
CA HIS A 25 -4.51 34.65 -48.60
C HIS A 25 -3.82 33.38 -48.07
N GLN A 26 -2.67 33.01 -48.64
CA GLN A 26 -1.86 31.89 -48.16
C GLN A 26 -1.30 32.17 -46.75
N GLY A 27 -0.84 33.40 -46.50
CA GLY A 27 -0.35 33.81 -45.19
C GLY A 27 -1.43 33.79 -44.09
N GLN A 28 -2.69 34.12 -44.44
CA GLN A 28 -3.81 34.02 -43.49
C GLN A 28 -4.17 32.56 -43.16
N LYS A 29 -4.10 31.65 -44.13
CA LYS A 29 -4.36 30.22 -43.91
C LYS A 29 -3.35 29.61 -42.94
N HIS A 30 -2.06 29.83 -43.15
CA HIS A 30 -1.04 29.28 -42.25
C HIS A 30 -1.16 29.83 -40.83
N LYS A 31 -1.53 31.10 -40.65
CA LYS A 31 -1.80 31.65 -39.30
C LYS A 31 -3.00 30.99 -38.64
N ALA A 32 -4.08 30.75 -39.38
CA ALA A 32 -5.26 30.08 -38.86
C ALA A 32 -4.97 28.62 -38.48
N GLU A 33 -4.19 27.90 -39.29
CA GLU A 33 -3.74 26.54 -38.99
C GLU A 33 -2.88 26.47 -37.73
N LEU A 34 -1.93 27.40 -37.57
CA LEU A 34 -1.09 27.46 -36.37
C LEU A 34 -1.91 27.75 -35.11
N LEU A 35 -2.86 28.69 -35.18
CA LEU A 35 -3.75 28.98 -34.06
C LEU A 35 -4.64 27.79 -33.71
N GLN A 36 -5.15 27.06 -34.70
CA GLN A 36 -5.91 25.83 -34.46
C GLN A 36 -5.05 24.74 -33.82
N LEU A 37 -3.79 24.58 -34.27
CA LEU A 37 -2.88 23.61 -33.68
C LEU A 37 -2.57 23.96 -32.21
N GLU A 38 -2.31 25.23 -31.91
CA GLU A 38 -2.09 25.73 -30.56
C GLU A 38 -3.32 25.52 -29.66
N LEU A 39 -4.52 25.82 -30.17
CA LEU A 39 -5.77 25.59 -29.44
C LEU A 39 -5.98 24.10 -29.15
N ASN A 40 -5.81 23.25 -30.16
CA ASN A 40 -5.95 21.80 -30.00
C ASN A 40 -4.91 21.25 -29.01
N ALA A 41 -3.66 21.72 -29.07
CA ALA A 41 -2.63 21.34 -28.12
C ALA A 41 -2.98 21.79 -26.69
N SER A 42 -3.49 23.02 -26.53
CA SER A 42 -3.94 23.54 -25.24
C SER A 42 -5.13 22.76 -24.68
N GLU A 43 -6.10 22.41 -25.52
CA GLU A 43 -7.25 21.58 -25.13
C GLU A 43 -6.80 20.18 -24.73
N GLN A 44 -5.87 19.59 -25.46
CA GLN A 44 -5.31 18.28 -25.13
C GLN A 44 -4.55 18.31 -23.79
N ASP A 45 -3.74 19.34 -23.54
CA ASP A 45 -3.04 19.52 -22.27
C ASP A 45 -4.02 19.69 -21.11
N LYS A 46 -5.08 20.49 -21.27
CA LYS A 46 -6.16 20.60 -20.28
C LYS A 46 -6.86 19.28 -20.03
N ALA A 47 -7.14 18.51 -21.08
CA ALA A 47 -7.78 17.19 -20.95
C ALA A 47 -6.87 16.21 -20.19
N GLN A 48 -5.56 16.22 -20.46
CA GLN A 48 -4.58 15.42 -19.74
C GLN A 48 -4.49 15.84 -18.26
N GLN A 49 -4.44 17.14 -17.98
CA GLN A 49 -4.44 17.66 -16.62
C GLN A 49 -5.72 17.31 -15.86
N ALA A 50 -6.89 17.40 -16.49
CA ALA A 50 -8.15 17.00 -15.90
C ALA A 50 -8.16 15.50 -15.54
N ALA A 51 -7.69 14.65 -16.46
CA ALA A 51 -7.58 13.22 -16.21
C ALA A 51 -6.58 12.90 -15.08
N LEU A 52 -5.46 13.63 -15.00
CA LEU A 52 -4.50 13.49 -13.90
C LEU A 52 -5.09 13.92 -12.56
N LEU A 53 -5.82 15.05 -12.53
CA LEU A 53 -6.50 15.52 -11.33
C LEU A 53 -7.54 14.52 -10.84
N GLU A 54 -8.30 13.91 -11.75
CA GLU A 54 -9.26 12.85 -11.41
C GLU A 54 -8.56 11.64 -10.79
N GLN A 55 -7.43 11.20 -11.37
CA GLN A 55 -6.63 10.10 -10.83
C GLN A 55 -6.05 10.43 -9.45
N LEU A 56 -5.51 11.64 -9.26
CA LEU A 56 -4.97 12.09 -7.98
C LEU A 56 -6.06 12.18 -6.92
N TYR A 57 -7.23 12.72 -7.27
CA TYR A 57 -8.37 12.79 -6.37
C TYR A 57 -8.82 11.39 -5.93
N LYS A 58 -8.95 10.46 -6.88
CA LYS A 58 -9.32 9.07 -6.58
C LYS A 58 -8.29 8.42 -5.66
N ALA A 59 -7.00 8.53 -5.99
CA ALA A 59 -5.92 7.97 -5.17
C ALA A 59 -5.90 8.56 -3.76
N SER A 60 -6.15 9.87 -3.61
CA SER A 60 -6.27 10.53 -2.30
C SER A 60 -7.46 10.01 -1.52
N SER A 61 -8.63 9.91 -2.15
CA SER A 61 -9.85 9.38 -1.53
C SER A 61 -9.67 7.93 -1.06
N ASP A 62 -9.05 7.09 -1.87
CA ASP A 62 -8.77 5.70 -1.53
C ASP A 62 -7.75 5.62 -0.38
N ASN A 63 -6.75 6.51 -0.37
CA ASN A 63 -5.78 6.60 0.71
C ASN A 63 -6.42 7.04 2.04
N ASP A 64 -7.30 8.04 2.00
CA ASP A 64 -8.02 8.53 3.19
C ASP A 64 -8.93 7.44 3.78
N ALA A 65 -9.62 6.68 2.93
CA ALA A 65 -10.41 5.53 3.37
C ALA A 65 -9.54 4.45 4.02
N ALA A 66 -8.43 4.07 3.40
CA ALA A 66 -7.48 3.10 3.95
C ALA A 66 -6.87 3.58 5.29
N GLN A 67 -6.58 4.87 5.42
CA GLN A 67 -6.12 5.45 6.68
C GLN A 67 -7.20 5.40 7.78
N ALA A 68 -8.46 5.68 7.45
CA ALA A 68 -9.56 5.59 8.40
C ALA A 68 -9.74 4.16 8.91
N ASP A 69 -9.68 3.18 8.01
CA ASP A 69 -9.76 1.75 8.34
C ASP A 69 -8.58 1.30 9.23
N LEU A 70 -7.37 1.78 8.94
CA LEU A 70 -6.20 1.49 9.78
C LEU A 70 -6.35 2.08 11.19
N ARG A 71 -6.83 3.32 11.31
CA ARG A 71 -7.09 3.95 12.62
C ARG A 71 -8.14 3.18 13.42
N SER A 72 -9.23 2.78 12.77
CA SER A 72 -10.28 1.95 13.39
C SER A 72 -9.72 0.61 13.87
N SER A 73 -8.88 -0.02 13.06
CA SER A 73 -8.21 -1.28 13.41
C SER A 73 -7.29 -1.11 14.62
N ILE A 74 -6.47 -0.06 14.65
CA ILE A 74 -5.59 0.25 15.79
C ILE A 74 -6.41 0.46 17.07
N GLU A 75 -7.51 1.22 17.00
CA GLU A 75 -8.36 1.47 18.15
C GLU A 75 -9.00 0.18 18.68
N SER A 76 -9.47 -0.69 17.77
CA SER A 76 -10.03 -1.99 18.16
C SER A 76 -8.99 -2.89 18.87
N VAL A 77 -7.75 -2.92 18.35
CA VAL A 77 -6.65 -3.70 18.92
C VAL A 77 -6.27 -3.14 20.29
N ASN A 78 -6.15 -1.82 20.44
CA ASN A 78 -5.88 -1.16 21.71
C ASN A 78 -6.98 -1.46 22.75
N THR A 79 -8.24 -1.40 22.35
CA THR A 79 -9.37 -1.73 23.22
C THR A 79 -9.32 -3.19 23.67
N ALA A 80 -9.07 -4.12 22.76
CA ALA A 80 -8.93 -5.53 23.07
C ALA A 80 -7.74 -5.80 24.02
N LEU A 81 -6.60 -5.14 23.79
CA LEU A 81 -5.41 -5.23 24.63
C LEU A 81 -5.68 -4.72 26.05
N LEU A 82 -6.34 -3.56 26.19
CA LEU A 82 -6.71 -3.01 27.49
C LEU A 82 -7.68 -3.93 28.24
N LYS A 83 -8.66 -4.52 27.53
CA LYS A 83 -9.59 -5.49 28.11
C LYS A 83 -8.85 -6.73 28.59
N ASN A 84 -7.97 -7.29 27.77
CA ASN A 84 -7.19 -8.48 28.13
C ASN A 84 -6.27 -8.20 29.34
N LYS A 85 -5.58 -7.06 29.34
CA LYS A 85 -4.76 -6.63 30.49
C LYS A 85 -5.57 -6.53 31.77
N ARG A 86 -6.75 -5.90 31.73
CA ARG A 86 -7.64 -5.82 32.90
C ARG A 86 -8.10 -7.20 33.38
N ALA A 87 -8.50 -8.07 32.46
CA ALA A 87 -8.93 -9.43 32.80
C ALA A 87 -7.79 -10.24 33.43
N MET A 88 -6.55 -10.12 32.93
CA MET A 88 -5.37 -10.75 33.54
C MET A 88 -5.08 -10.20 34.93
N GLU A 89 -5.15 -8.88 35.12
CA GLU A 89 -4.97 -8.26 36.44
C GLU A 89 -6.05 -8.71 37.43
N GLN A 90 -7.32 -8.80 36.99
CA GLN A 90 -8.41 -9.33 37.81
C GLN A 90 -8.18 -10.79 38.20
N LEU A 91 -7.86 -11.66 37.23
CA LEU A 91 -7.55 -13.07 37.49
C LEU A 91 -6.42 -13.24 38.50
N LYS A 92 -5.36 -12.44 38.37
CA LYS A 92 -4.21 -12.45 39.29
C LYS A 92 -4.59 -11.98 40.70
N ASN A 93 -5.43 -10.95 40.81
CA ASN A 93 -5.78 -10.36 42.10
C ASN A 93 -6.82 -11.19 42.85
N GLU A 94 -7.81 -11.74 42.14
CA GLU A 94 -8.95 -12.46 42.72
C GLU A 94 -8.63 -13.93 43.01
N SER A 95 -7.77 -14.58 42.23
CA SER A 95 -7.42 -15.99 42.47
C SER A 95 -6.16 -16.13 43.31
N LYS A 96 -6.34 -16.53 44.58
CA LYS A 96 -5.22 -16.92 45.45
C LYS A 96 -4.42 -18.08 44.84
N GLU A 97 -5.09 -19.04 44.21
CA GLU A 97 -4.46 -20.19 43.55
C GLU A 97 -3.54 -19.76 42.40
N VAL A 98 -3.99 -18.82 41.54
CA VAL A 98 -3.15 -18.28 40.46
C VAL A 98 -1.93 -17.56 41.02
N ARG A 99 -2.11 -16.83 42.12
CA ARG A 99 -1.03 -16.11 42.80
C ARG A 99 0.00 -17.08 43.40
N ASP A 100 -0.46 -18.07 44.15
CA ASP A 100 0.40 -19.12 44.73
C ASP A 100 1.14 -19.92 43.64
N TRP A 101 0.48 -20.23 42.51
CA TRP A 101 1.10 -20.90 41.36
C TRP A 101 2.16 -20.03 40.68
N SER A 102 1.90 -18.72 40.56
CA SER A 102 2.86 -17.77 39.98
C SER A 102 4.11 -17.56 40.84
N ASP A 103 3.98 -17.65 42.16
CA ASP A 103 5.09 -17.54 43.11
C ASP A 103 5.90 -18.84 43.24
N THR A 104 5.36 -19.97 42.75
CA THR A 104 6.05 -21.26 42.74
C THR A 104 7.10 -21.30 41.62
N ARG A 105 8.32 -21.79 41.90
CA ARG A 105 9.34 -21.94 40.84
C ARG A 105 8.83 -22.84 39.72
N LEU A 106 8.92 -22.36 38.48
CA LEU A 106 8.56 -23.15 37.30
C LEU A 106 9.41 -24.45 37.25
N PRO A 107 8.80 -25.61 36.98
CA PRO A 107 9.54 -26.85 36.77
C PRO A 107 10.55 -26.71 35.63
N ALA A 108 11.68 -27.41 35.76
CA ALA A 108 12.77 -27.36 34.78
C ALA A 108 12.31 -27.71 33.35
N ASP A 109 11.34 -28.62 33.21
CA ASP A 109 10.79 -29.00 31.90
C ASP A 109 10.06 -27.84 31.21
N VAL A 110 9.33 -27.01 31.97
CA VAL A 110 8.63 -25.84 31.44
C VAL A 110 9.64 -24.74 31.07
N ILE A 111 10.69 -24.58 31.87
CA ILE A 111 11.79 -23.64 31.57
C ILE A 111 12.50 -24.06 30.28
N ARG A 112 12.78 -25.36 30.09
CA ARG A 112 13.40 -25.91 28.88
C ARG A 112 12.56 -25.66 27.63
N LEU A 113 11.22 -25.65 27.74
CA LEU A 113 10.34 -25.31 26.61
C LEU A 113 10.40 -23.82 26.22
N ARG A 114 10.69 -22.93 27.18
CA ARG A 114 10.81 -21.49 26.92
C ARG A 114 12.23 -21.08 26.53
N GLN A 115 13.24 -21.86 26.90
CA GLN A 115 14.61 -21.67 26.46
C GLN A 115 14.67 -21.76 24.94
N ARG A 116 14.82 -20.59 24.30
CA ARG A 116 15.01 -20.49 22.86
C ARG A 116 16.52 -20.54 22.60
N PRO A 117 17.01 -21.46 21.75
CA PRO A 117 18.41 -21.42 21.32
C PRO A 117 18.70 -20.14 20.55
N GLU A 118 19.97 -19.74 20.49
CA GLU A 118 20.39 -18.66 19.58
C GLU A 118 20.17 -19.11 18.15
N ILE A 119 19.18 -18.52 17.49
CA ILE A 119 18.82 -18.83 16.11
C ILE A 119 19.32 -17.68 15.25
N ALA A 120 20.42 -17.92 14.54
CA ALA A 120 21.14 -16.92 13.76
C ALA A 120 20.47 -16.52 12.43
N SER A 121 19.42 -17.23 11.98
CA SER A 121 18.72 -16.92 10.72
C SER A 121 17.26 -17.40 10.67
N GLY A 122 16.45 -16.83 9.78
CA GLY A 122 15.05 -17.23 9.59
C GLY A 122 14.86 -18.67 9.07
N ALA A 123 15.81 -19.19 8.29
CA ALA A 123 15.80 -20.59 7.86
C ALA A 123 16.08 -21.53 9.05
N ALA A 124 17.04 -21.18 9.91
CA ALA A 124 17.31 -21.90 11.15
C ALA A 124 16.13 -21.83 12.13
N TYR A 125 15.33 -20.75 12.09
CA TYR A 125 14.12 -20.65 12.90
C TYR A 125 13.04 -21.63 12.46
N ARG A 126 12.79 -21.71 11.16
CA ARG A 126 11.82 -22.66 10.59
C ARG A 126 12.24 -24.10 10.87
N ASP A 127 13.52 -24.40 10.71
CA ASP A 127 14.07 -25.73 10.96
C ASP A 127 13.97 -26.13 12.45
N TRP A 128 14.26 -25.21 13.37
CA TRP A 128 14.06 -25.41 14.81
C TRP A 128 12.60 -25.66 15.19
N LEU A 129 11.66 -24.96 14.56
CA LEU A 129 10.23 -25.17 14.79
C LEU A 129 9.77 -26.55 14.34
N SER A 130 10.19 -27.02 13.16
CA SER A 130 9.82 -28.35 12.64
C SER A 130 10.39 -29.51 13.46
N HIS A 131 11.50 -29.30 14.18
CA HIS A 131 12.08 -30.32 15.06
C HIS A 131 11.48 -30.33 16.48
N ARG A 132 10.64 -29.34 16.85
CA ARG A 132 9.99 -29.28 18.17
C ARG A 132 8.74 -30.16 18.32
N ASP A 133 8.28 -30.80 17.24
CA ASP A 133 7.15 -31.73 17.26
C ASP A 133 7.56 -33.11 17.78
N SER A 134 7.78 -33.20 19.09
CA SER A 134 7.44 -34.39 19.88
C SER A 134 7.54 -34.03 21.36
N LEU A 135 6.40 -33.67 21.96
CA LEU A 135 6.25 -33.76 23.40
C LEU A 135 6.49 -35.23 23.79
N PRO A 136 7.43 -35.54 24.69
CA PRO A 136 7.47 -36.87 25.28
C PRO A 136 6.09 -37.15 25.89
N PRO A 137 5.54 -38.38 25.76
CA PRO A 137 4.30 -38.72 26.45
C PRO A 137 4.49 -38.38 27.93
N ALA A 138 3.48 -37.73 28.52
CA ALA A 138 3.48 -37.44 29.95
C ALA A 138 3.82 -38.74 30.68
N SER A 139 4.97 -38.78 31.35
CA SER A 139 5.46 -39.96 32.05
C SER A 139 4.33 -40.51 32.91
N GLU A 140 3.94 -41.76 32.67
CA GLU A 140 2.90 -42.45 33.43
C GLU A 140 3.20 -42.32 34.94
N PRO A 141 2.15 -42.19 35.79
CA PRO A 141 2.35 -42.23 37.22
C PRO A 141 3.04 -43.54 37.59
N SER A 142 4.19 -43.40 38.26
CA SER A 142 5.05 -44.46 38.74
C SER A 142 4.23 -45.62 39.30
N GLN A 143 4.31 -46.78 38.65
CA GLN A 143 3.66 -48.03 39.07
C GLN A 143 4.28 -48.64 40.35
N ASP A 144 5.08 -47.88 41.10
CA ASP A 144 5.77 -48.35 42.30
C ASP A 144 4.92 -48.25 43.58
N GLN A 145 3.60 -48.05 43.43
CA GLN A 145 2.66 -48.06 44.55
C GLN A 145 1.54 -49.11 44.42
N ARG A 146 1.69 -50.09 43.52
CA ARG A 146 0.79 -51.26 43.42
C ARG A 146 1.47 -52.61 43.69
N ARG A 147 2.68 -52.63 44.26
CA ARG A 147 3.31 -53.86 44.77
C ARG A 147 3.62 -53.76 46.27
N THR A 148 2.58 -53.51 47.06
CA THR A 148 2.49 -53.97 48.45
C THR A 148 1.03 -54.33 48.74
N GLU A 149 0.52 -55.33 48.04
CA GLU A 149 -0.58 -56.14 48.56
C GLU A 149 -0.09 -57.59 48.62
N SER A 150 -0.46 -58.27 49.70
CA SER A 150 -0.45 -59.73 49.90
C SER A 150 0.81 -60.35 50.53
N GLY A 151 0.69 -60.66 51.83
CA GLY A 151 1.60 -61.51 52.59
C GLY A 151 1.30 -61.46 54.10
N ASP A 152 0.39 -62.35 54.52
CA ASP A 152 -0.11 -62.70 55.87
C ASP A 152 -1.19 -61.82 56.53
#